data_AF-A0A7K4YZY8-F1
#
_entry.id   AF-A0A7K4YZY8-F1
#
_cell.length_a   1.000
_cell.length_b   1.000
_cell.length_c   1.000
_cell.angle_alpha   90.00
_cell.angle_beta   90.00
_cell.angle_gamma   90.00
#
_symmetry.space_group_name_H-M   'P 1'
#
loop_
_entity.id
_entity.type
_entity.pdbx_description
1 polymer ?
#
loop_
_entity_poly.entity_id
_entity_poly.type
_entity_poly.pdbx_seq_one_letter_code
_entity_poly.pdbx_strand_id
1 'polypeptide(L)'
;GLSPHVHALLHMTHGRTVPTWDAAALLPTTRLLLKRREVAEVERALQSQREEFGQRMERLAWRRQQLGQRKKQLQDDVLKFDAVLKASAARRERALRRADEARAQAVEQGARAAHLRQELEGLLRHRERLAQRLRSLRGFSDYLRGVLARTGQFQDIPAMLAHFRALVGAWAALVQEAEAGQERLAQGRARLQRYQEAASSELLSTANELAQLRAHLEAARHDVLQGETRWALVQSTAAQKTLLLGQIKLAVLNLFQLVTAQLEVPTDVDPEDTEAQLDTVLLCMQDLADICTKLCPRQPGLRPPRFPAATSMRPLRHRAARVHPSRE
;
A
#
# COMPACT_ATOMS: atom_id res chain seq x y z
N GLY A 1 -96.55 -46.42 -13.56
CA GLY A 1 -97.64 -46.89 -12.68
C GLY A 1 -98.94 -46.49 -13.33
N LEU A 2 -99.66 -47.42 -13.95
CA LEU A 2 -100.62 -48.34 -13.31
C LEU A 2 -101.86 -47.58 -12.79
N SER A 3 -102.89 -47.43 -13.64
CA SER A 3 -104.15 -48.19 -13.48
C SER A 3 -105.13 -47.84 -14.62
N PRO A 4 -105.43 -48.78 -15.53
CA PRO A 4 -106.46 -48.67 -16.55
C PRO A 4 -107.67 -49.55 -16.20
N HIS A 5 -108.78 -48.98 -15.76
CA HIS A 5 -110.11 -49.62 -15.67
C HIS A 5 -111.08 -48.46 -15.37
N VAL A 6 -112.04 -48.10 -16.23
CA VAL A 6 -113.31 -48.81 -16.36
C VAL A 6 -113.79 -48.76 -17.81
N HIS A 7 -113.44 -49.81 -18.56
CA HIS A 7 -114.26 -50.35 -19.63
C HIS A 7 -115.19 -51.40 -18.99
N ALA A 8 -116.35 -51.65 -19.58
CA ALA A 8 -117.35 -52.66 -19.23
C ALA A 8 -118.49 -52.21 -18.30
N LEU A 9 -119.61 -51.80 -18.92
CA LEU A 9 -120.97 -52.26 -18.62
C LEU A 9 -121.88 -51.83 -19.78
N LEU A 10 -121.49 -52.25 -20.98
CA LEU A 10 -122.39 -52.46 -22.12
C LEU A 10 -122.69 -53.96 -22.12
N HIS A 11 -123.95 -54.31 -22.40
CA HIS A 11 -124.54 -55.66 -22.47
C HIS A 11 -125.12 -56.23 -21.18
N MET A 12 -126.38 -55.86 -20.92
CA MET A 12 -127.44 -56.78 -20.46
C MET A 12 -128.76 -56.26 -21.03
N THR A 13 -129.17 -56.67 -22.24
CA THR A 13 -130.09 -57.80 -22.48
C THR A 13 -131.15 -57.98 -21.41
N HIS A 14 -132.35 -57.47 -21.67
CA HIS A 14 -133.66 -58.13 -21.59
C HIS A 14 -134.62 -57.19 -22.35
N GLY A 15 -134.99 -57.45 -23.61
CA GLY A 15 -135.68 -58.67 -23.98
C GLY A 15 -137.06 -58.73 -23.34
N ARG A 16 -137.80 -57.62 -23.26
CA ARG A 16 -139.23 -57.64 -22.96
C ARG A 16 -140.00 -57.86 -24.26
N THR A 17 -140.29 -59.12 -24.48
CA THR A 17 -141.37 -59.68 -25.30
C THR A 17 -142.52 -58.71 -25.52
N VAL A 18 -142.67 -58.28 -26.78
CA VAL A 18 -143.91 -57.72 -27.33
C VAL A 18 -145.01 -58.79 -27.18
N PRO A 19 -146.14 -58.51 -26.53
CA PRO A 19 -147.31 -59.38 -26.64
C PRO A 19 -147.92 -59.18 -28.03
N THR A 20 -147.68 -60.12 -28.93
CA THR A 20 -148.49 -60.30 -30.14
C THR A 20 -149.82 -60.93 -29.72
N TRP A 21 -150.83 -60.10 -29.45
CA TRP A 21 -152.24 -60.52 -29.44
C TRP A 21 -152.97 -59.73 -30.52
N ASP A 22 -153.32 -60.44 -31.59
CA ASP A 22 -154.36 -60.19 -32.60
C ASP A 22 -154.59 -58.76 -33.10
N ALA A 23 -153.74 -58.35 -34.05
CA ALA A 23 -153.91 -57.13 -34.86
C ALA A 23 -155.00 -57.23 -35.97
N ALA A 24 -155.95 -58.16 -35.86
CA ALA A 24 -156.94 -58.45 -36.90
C ALA A 24 -158.38 -57.94 -36.61
N ALA A 25 -158.63 -57.29 -35.47
CA ALA A 25 -159.99 -56.90 -35.06
C ALA A 25 -160.13 -55.46 -34.51
N LEU A 26 -159.31 -54.49 -34.96
CA LEU A 26 -159.43 -53.08 -34.55
C LEU A 26 -159.52 -52.14 -35.76
N LEU A 27 -160.48 -51.21 -35.73
CA LEU A 27 -160.77 -50.25 -36.81
C LEU A 27 -159.55 -49.33 -37.14
N PRO A 28 -159.40 -48.86 -38.40
CA PRO A 28 -158.31 -47.97 -38.83
C PRO A 28 -158.09 -46.73 -37.94
N THR A 29 -159.15 -46.25 -37.28
CA THR A 29 -159.15 -45.12 -36.35
C THR A 29 -158.35 -45.38 -35.07
N THR A 30 -158.34 -46.60 -34.52
CA THR A 30 -157.58 -46.92 -33.29
C THR A 30 -156.08 -47.09 -33.56
N ARG A 31 -155.67 -47.54 -34.75
CA ARG A 31 -154.24 -47.68 -35.14
C ARG A 31 -153.56 -46.31 -35.36
N LEU A 32 -154.30 -45.34 -35.91
CA LEU A 32 -153.82 -43.96 -36.07
C LEU A 32 -153.58 -43.29 -34.71
N LEU A 33 -154.45 -43.54 -33.73
CA LEU A 33 -154.31 -42.98 -32.37
C LEU A 33 -153.11 -43.56 -31.63
N LEU A 34 -152.82 -44.87 -31.76
CA LEU A 34 -151.63 -45.48 -31.19
C LEU A 34 -150.35 -44.96 -31.83
N LYS A 35 -150.30 -44.80 -33.17
CA LYS A 35 -149.13 -44.21 -33.84
C LYS A 35 -148.94 -42.73 -33.52
N ARG A 36 -150.02 -41.94 -33.35
CA ARG A 36 -149.93 -40.57 -32.84
C ARG A 36 -149.43 -40.50 -31.41
N ARG A 37 -149.80 -41.48 -30.57
CA ARG A 37 -149.28 -41.61 -29.20
C ARG A 37 -147.80 -41.98 -29.20
N GLU A 38 -147.37 -42.94 -30.02
CA GLU A 38 -145.96 -43.29 -30.19
C GLU A 38 -145.13 -42.11 -30.71
N VAL A 39 -145.63 -41.37 -31.72
CA VAL A 39 -144.98 -40.15 -32.22
C VAL A 39 -144.89 -39.09 -31.13
N ALA A 40 -145.96 -38.86 -30.36
CA ALA A 40 -145.94 -37.94 -29.24
C ALA A 40 -144.99 -38.40 -28.10
N GLU A 41 -144.86 -39.70 -27.85
CA GLU A 41 -143.91 -40.25 -26.86
C GLU A 41 -142.46 -40.10 -27.34
N VAL A 42 -142.18 -40.35 -28.62
CA VAL A 42 -140.85 -40.13 -29.23
C VAL A 42 -140.50 -38.65 -29.31
N GLU A 43 -141.45 -37.78 -29.65
CA GLU A 43 -141.27 -36.32 -29.64
C GLU A 43 -141.00 -35.79 -28.23
N ARG A 44 -141.71 -36.28 -27.21
CA ARG A 44 -141.42 -35.97 -25.80
C ARG A 44 -140.03 -36.49 -25.38
N ALA A 45 -139.63 -37.69 -25.79
CA ALA A 45 -138.30 -38.23 -25.50
C ALA A 45 -137.19 -37.43 -26.21
N LEU A 46 -137.41 -37.01 -27.46
CA LEU A 46 -136.48 -36.16 -28.21
C LEU A 46 -136.38 -34.76 -27.61
N GLN A 47 -137.50 -34.19 -27.15
CA GLN A 47 -137.53 -32.90 -26.48
C GLN A 47 -136.78 -32.97 -25.14
N SER A 48 -137.01 -34.03 -24.35
CA SER A 48 -136.24 -34.32 -23.12
C SER A 48 -134.74 -34.48 -23.41
N GLN A 49 -134.35 -35.19 -24.48
CA GLN A 49 -132.94 -35.29 -24.87
C GLN A 49 -132.33 -33.96 -25.34
N ARG A 50 -133.10 -33.12 -26.04
CA ARG A 50 -132.65 -31.77 -26.46
C ARG A 50 -132.46 -30.85 -25.26
N GLU A 51 -133.38 -30.91 -24.30
CA GLU A 51 -133.28 -30.16 -23.05
C GLU A 51 -132.10 -30.65 -22.20
N GLU A 52 -131.90 -31.97 -22.08
CA GLU A 52 -130.73 -32.54 -21.42
C GLU A 52 -129.42 -32.16 -22.12
N PHE A 53 -129.39 -32.20 -23.45
CA PHE A 53 -128.23 -31.79 -24.24
C PHE A 53 -127.95 -30.29 -24.06
N GLY A 54 -129.00 -29.46 -24.06
CA GLY A 54 -128.92 -28.02 -23.75
C GLY A 54 -128.33 -27.76 -22.37
N GLN A 55 -128.88 -28.39 -21.33
CA GLN A 55 -128.38 -28.29 -19.96
C GLN A 55 -126.92 -28.80 -19.84
N ARG A 56 -126.56 -29.87 -20.54
CA ARG A 56 -125.17 -30.37 -20.59
C ARG A 56 -124.24 -29.35 -21.26
N MET A 57 -124.67 -28.75 -22.37
CA MET A 57 -123.89 -27.72 -23.07
C MET A 57 -123.72 -26.44 -22.25
N GLU A 58 -124.75 -26.01 -21.53
CA GLU A 58 -124.67 -24.88 -20.59
C GLU A 58 -123.68 -25.16 -19.45
N ARG A 59 -123.73 -26.36 -18.85
CA ARG A 59 -122.76 -26.77 -17.82
C ARG A 59 -121.33 -26.80 -18.36
N LEU A 60 -121.14 -27.28 -19.59
CA LEU A 60 -119.82 -27.28 -20.25
C LEU A 60 -119.35 -25.87 -20.59
N ALA A 61 -120.23 -24.99 -21.08
CA ALA A 61 -119.91 -23.59 -21.36
C ALA A 61 -119.52 -22.85 -20.07
N TRP A 62 -120.31 -23.02 -19.00
CA TRP A 62 -120.00 -22.49 -17.68
C TRP A 62 -118.66 -23.01 -17.16
N ARG A 63 -118.39 -24.32 -17.29
CA ARG A 63 -117.11 -24.92 -16.88
C ARG A 63 -115.94 -24.38 -17.69
N ARG A 64 -116.09 -24.18 -19.00
CA ARG A 64 -115.06 -23.58 -19.87
C ARG A 64 -114.75 -22.15 -19.45
N GLN A 65 -115.77 -21.34 -19.16
CA GLN A 65 -115.58 -19.97 -18.68
C GLN A 65 -114.85 -19.94 -17.34
N GLN A 66 -115.26 -20.80 -16.39
CA GLN A 66 -114.60 -20.95 -15.09
C GLN A 66 -113.13 -21.37 -15.23
N LEU A 67 -112.83 -22.36 -16.09
CA LEU A 67 -111.46 -22.79 -16.36
C LEU A 67 -110.64 -21.66 -17.02
N GLY A 68 -111.24 -20.86 -17.91
CA GLY A 68 -110.61 -19.70 -18.52
C GLY A 68 -110.26 -18.61 -17.51
N GLN A 69 -111.17 -18.30 -16.57
CA GLN A 69 -110.92 -17.35 -15.48
C GLN A 69 -109.81 -17.86 -14.55
N ARG A 70 -109.86 -19.13 -14.13
CA ARG A 70 -108.81 -19.75 -13.32
C ARG A 70 -107.46 -19.74 -14.02
N LYS A 71 -107.41 -19.99 -15.33
CA LYS A 71 -106.17 -19.91 -16.11
C LYS A 71 -105.60 -18.49 -16.08
N LYS A 72 -106.42 -17.45 -16.27
CA LYS A 72 -105.98 -16.05 -16.20
C LYS A 72 -105.47 -15.69 -14.80
N GLN A 73 -106.20 -16.07 -13.75
CA GLN A 73 -105.77 -15.87 -12.36
C GLN A 73 -104.41 -16.53 -12.09
N LEU A 74 -104.23 -17.79 -12.51
CA LEU A 74 -102.95 -18.48 -12.38
C LEU A 74 -101.83 -17.79 -13.18
N GLN A 75 -102.12 -17.28 -14.38
CA GLN A 75 -101.15 -16.52 -15.16
C GLN A 75 -100.74 -15.22 -14.44
N ASP A 76 -101.70 -14.47 -13.91
CA ASP A 76 -101.44 -13.24 -13.16
C ASP A 76 -100.65 -13.53 -11.89
N ASP A 77 -100.96 -14.62 -11.19
CA ASP A 77 -100.26 -15.03 -9.98
C ASP A 77 -98.82 -15.48 -10.29
N VAL A 78 -98.59 -16.23 -11.38
CA VAL A 78 -97.24 -16.57 -11.85
C VAL A 78 -96.44 -15.30 -12.13
N LEU A 79 -97.01 -14.31 -12.82
CA LEU A 79 -96.33 -13.04 -13.08
C LEU A 79 -96.00 -12.27 -11.79
N LYS A 80 -96.91 -12.26 -10.80
CA LYS A 80 -96.65 -11.66 -9.48
C LYS A 80 -95.53 -12.40 -8.75
N PHE A 81 -95.53 -13.74 -8.76
CA PHE A 81 -94.48 -14.55 -8.15
C PHE A 81 -93.13 -14.32 -8.83
N ASP A 82 -93.10 -14.28 -10.17
CA ASP A 82 -91.87 -13.98 -10.92
C ASP A 82 -91.33 -12.59 -10.59
N ALA A 83 -92.19 -11.58 -10.45
CA ALA A 83 -91.79 -10.24 -10.04
C ALA A 83 -91.20 -10.25 -8.61
N VAL A 84 -91.82 -10.97 -7.68
CA VAL A 84 -91.33 -11.14 -6.30
C VAL A 84 -90.01 -11.89 -6.27
N LEU A 85 -89.85 -12.95 -7.06
CA LEU A 85 -88.62 -13.73 -7.18
C LEU A 85 -87.48 -12.86 -7.72
N LYS A 86 -87.71 -12.11 -8.82
CA LYS A 86 -86.74 -11.14 -9.37
C LYS A 86 -86.36 -10.07 -8.36
N ALA A 87 -87.34 -9.48 -7.65
CA ALA A 87 -87.08 -8.49 -6.61
C ALA A 87 -86.32 -9.07 -5.41
N SER A 88 -86.58 -10.33 -5.03
CA SER A 88 -85.84 -11.02 -3.97
C SER A 88 -84.41 -11.35 -4.40
N ALA A 89 -84.20 -11.80 -5.64
CA ALA A 89 -82.89 -12.06 -6.21
C ALA A 89 -82.06 -10.78 -6.28
N ALA A 90 -82.63 -9.66 -6.77
CA ALA A 90 -81.97 -8.36 -6.81
C ALA A 90 -81.64 -7.82 -5.41
N ARG A 91 -82.47 -8.10 -4.39
CA ARG A 91 -82.17 -7.76 -2.99
C ARG A 91 -81.02 -8.62 -2.43
N ARG A 92 -81.01 -9.92 -2.71
CA ARG A 92 -79.91 -10.83 -2.33
C ARG A 92 -78.60 -10.41 -2.98
N GLU A 93 -78.61 -10.12 -4.28
CA GLU A 93 -77.43 -9.66 -5.02
C GLU A 93 -76.88 -8.34 -4.47
N ARG A 94 -77.75 -7.36 -4.17
CA ARG A 94 -77.34 -6.11 -3.50
C ARG A 94 -76.76 -6.33 -2.11
N ALA A 95 -77.35 -7.23 -1.32
CA ALA A 95 -76.83 -7.57 0.00
C ALA A 95 -75.46 -8.26 -0.09
N LEU A 96 -75.27 -9.17 -1.04
CA LEU A 96 -73.99 -9.82 -1.31
C LEU A 96 -72.93 -8.81 -1.75
N ARG A 97 -73.25 -7.93 -2.72
CA ARG A 97 -72.32 -6.87 -3.15
C ARG A 97 -71.89 -5.96 -2.00
N ARG A 98 -72.83 -5.51 -1.16
CA ARG A 98 -72.51 -4.70 0.02
C ARG A 98 -71.65 -5.47 1.03
N ALA A 99 -71.91 -6.76 1.21
CA ALA A 99 -71.10 -7.60 2.08
C ALA A 99 -69.66 -7.77 1.52
N ASP A 100 -69.52 -7.96 0.21
CA ASP A 100 -68.22 -8.09 -0.45
C ASP A 100 -67.45 -6.76 -0.46
N GLU A 101 -68.12 -5.64 -0.72
CA GLU A 101 -67.55 -4.29 -0.59
C GLU A 101 -67.08 -4.00 0.84
N ALA A 102 -67.91 -4.33 1.84
CA ALA A 102 -67.55 -4.16 3.25
C ALA A 102 -66.37 -5.05 3.65
N ARG A 103 -66.31 -6.29 3.14
CA ARG A 103 -65.17 -7.20 3.34
C ARG A 103 -63.91 -6.65 2.69
N ALA A 104 -63.98 -6.16 1.45
CA ALA A 104 -62.85 -5.56 0.75
C ALA A 104 -62.32 -4.33 1.50
N GLN A 105 -63.21 -3.44 1.94
CA GLN A 105 -62.85 -2.27 2.76
C GLN A 105 -62.21 -2.68 4.10
N ALA A 106 -62.74 -3.70 4.78
CA ALA A 106 -62.16 -4.21 6.02
C ALA A 106 -60.75 -4.79 5.80
N VAL A 107 -60.52 -5.49 4.69
CA VAL A 107 -59.19 -6.00 4.32
C VAL A 107 -58.21 -4.86 4.03
N GLU A 108 -58.62 -3.84 3.26
CA GLU A 108 -57.76 -2.68 2.99
C GLU A 108 -57.41 -1.90 4.25
N GLN A 109 -58.40 -1.64 5.11
CA GLN A 109 -58.18 -0.96 6.40
C GLN A 109 -57.28 -1.80 7.31
N GLY A 110 -57.47 -3.12 7.33
CA GLY A 110 -56.62 -4.06 8.06
C GLY A 110 -55.17 -4.02 7.57
N ALA A 111 -54.95 -4.00 6.25
CA ALA A 111 -53.63 -3.89 5.65
C ALA A 111 -52.95 -2.55 5.98
N ARG A 112 -53.68 -1.43 5.89
CA ARG A 112 -53.18 -0.10 6.28
C ARG A 112 -52.83 -0.03 7.77
N ALA A 113 -53.69 -0.58 8.63
CA ALA A 113 -53.43 -0.65 10.07
C ALA A 113 -52.20 -1.51 10.38
N ALA A 114 -52.00 -2.63 9.67
CA ALA A 114 -50.81 -3.47 9.81
C ALA A 114 -49.54 -2.74 9.38
N HIS A 115 -49.56 -2.03 8.25
CA HIS A 115 -48.43 -1.22 7.78
C HIS A 115 -48.03 -0.15 8.80
N LEU A 116 -49.01 0.65 9.26
CA LEU A 116 -48.76 1.69 10.26
C LEU A 116 -48.21 1.11 11.57
N ARG A 117 -48.68 -0.07 12.00
CA ARG A 117 -48.12 -0.76 13.18
C ARG A 117 -46.66 -1.15 12.97
N GLN A 118 -46.29 -1.67 11.80
CA GLN A 118 -44.90 -2.01 11.49
C GLN A 118 -44.00 -0.77 11.47
N GLU A 119 -44.46 0.35 10.91
CA GLU A 119 -43.70 1.61 10.94
C GLU A 119 -43.51 2.13 12.37
N LEU A 120 -44.57 2.10 13.19
CA LEU A 120 -44.49 2.47 14.60
C LEU A 120 -43.49 1.59 15.37
N GLU A 121 -43.52 0.28 15.16
CA GLU A 121 -42.52 -0.62 15.74
C GLU A 121 -41.09 -0.28 15.30
N GLY A 122 -40.89 0.04 14.01
CA GLY A 122 -39.61 0.48 13.48
C GLY A 122 -39.10 1.75 14.16
N LEU A 123 -39.96 2.75 14.31
CA LEU A 123 -39.64 4.01 14.97
C LEU A 123 -39.35 3.83 16.46
N LEU A 124 -40.11 2.98 17.15
CA LEU A 124 -39.87 2.66 18.56
C LEU A 124 -38.52 1.98 18.76
N ARG A 125 -38.18 0.99 17.92
CA ARG A 125 -36.85 0.34 17.93
C ARG A 125 -35.74 1.34 17.67
N HIS A 126 -35.93 2.29 16.74
CA HIS A 126 -34.93 3.33 16.47
C HIS A 126 -34.74 4.25 17.68
N ARG A 127 -35.85 4.70 18.29
CA ARG A 127 -35.81 5.51 19.51
C ARG A 127 -35.11 4.78 20.66
N GLU A 128 -35.36 3.49 20.85
CA GLU A 128 -34.69 2.68 21.88
C GLU A 128 -33.19 2.60 21.66
N ARG A 129 -32.74 2.37 20.41
CA ARG A 129 -31.31 2.38 20.06
C ARG A 129 -30.65 3.73 20.37
N LEU A 130 -31.31 4.83 20.01
CA LEU A 130 -30.82 6.17 20.34
C LEU A 130 -30.78 6.41 21.85
N ALA A 131 -31.82 5.99 22.58
CA ALA A 131 -31.87 6.10 24.03
C ALA A 131 -30.75 5.29 24.71
N GLN A 132 -30.46 4.08 24.24
CA GLN A 132 -29.34 3.28 24.72
C GLN A 132 -28.00 3.98 24.47
N ARG A 133 -27.79 4.53 23.27
CA ARG A 133 -26.57 5.29 22.94
C ARG A 133 -26.42 6.57 23.78
N LEU A 134 -27.51 7.27 24.07
CA LEU A 134 -27.49 8.42 24.97
C LEU A 134 -27.18 8.01 26.41
N ARG A 135 -27.74 6.88 26.89
CA ARG A 135 -27.42 6.33 28.21
C ARG A 135 -25.95 5.96 28.33
N SER A 136 -25.36 5.32 27.32
CA SER A 136 -23.93 4.99 27.33
C SER A 136 -23.04 6.24 27.29
N LEU A 137 -23.49 7.30 26.61
CA LEU A 137 -22.73 8.55 26.52
C LEU A 137 -22.89 9.47 27.74
N ARG A 138 -23.89 9.23 28.59
CA ARG A 138 -24.21 10.06 29.75
C ARG A 138 -23.04 10.20 30.71
N GLY A 139 -22.35 9.09 31.02
CA GLY A 139 -21.19 9.09 31.91
C GLY A 139 -20.07 10.03 31.44
N PHE A 140 -19.80 10.08 30.13
CA PHE A 140 -18.81 11.01 29.56
C PHE A 140 -19.26 12.47 29.66
N SER A 141 -20.55 12.74 29.44
CA SER A 141 -21.09 14.10 29.58
C SER A 141 -21.03 14.58 31.04
N ASP A 142 -21.37 13.71 32.00
CA ASP A 142 -21.32 14.00 33.43
C ASP A 142 -19.87 14.22 33.88
N TYR A 143 -18.93 13.40 33.41
CA TYR A 143 -17.49 13.59 33.64
C TYR A 143 -17.00 14.93 33.09
N LEU A 144 -17.29 15.25 31.83
CA LEU A 144 -16.86 16.51 31.21
C LEU A 144 -17.45 17.73 31.91
N ARG A 145 -18.71 17.64 32.37
CA ARG A 145 -19.33 18.68 33.19
C ARG A 145 -18.65 18.82 34.55
N GLY A 146 -18.27 17.71 35.18
CA GLY A 146 -17.51 17.71 36.43
C GLY A 146 -16.11 18.33 36.26
N VAL A 147 -15.42 18.02 35.16
CA VAL A 147 -14.14 18.66 34.82
C VAL A 147 -14.33 20.15 34.59
N LEU A 148 -15.33 20.57 33.81
CA LEU A 148 -15.66 21.97 33.55
C LEU A 148 -15.92 22.74 34.85
N ALA A 149 -16.68 22.15 35.77
CA ALA A 149 -16.97 22.76 37.08
C ALA A 149 -15.73 22.88 37.98
N ARG A 150 -14.79 21.94 37.88
CA ARG A 150 -13.53 21.97 38.65
C ARG A 150 -12.52 22.97 38.08
N THR A 151 -12.41 23.05 36.75
CA THR A 151 -11.46 23.96 36.11
C THR A 151 -11.95 25.40 36.13
N GLY A 152 -13.26 25.65 35.97
CA GLY A 152 -13.86 26.98 36.07
C GLY A 152 -13.38 28.01 35.03
N GLN A 153 -12.51 27.62 34.10
CA GLN A 153 -11.85 28.50 33.13
C GLN A 153 -12.57 28.58 31.78
N PHE A 154 -13.50 27.66 31.51
CA PHE A 154 -14.21 27.57 30.23
C PHE A 154 -15.71 27.78 30.45
N GLN A 155 -16.36 28.44 29.47
CA GLN A 155 -17.79 28.71 29.52
C GLN A 155 -18.62 27.45 29.26
N ASP A 156 -18.16 26.59 28.35
CA ASP A 156 -18.85 25.37 27.94
C ASP A 156 -17.88 24.22 27.58
N ILE A 157 -18.43 23.01 27.49
CA ILE A 157 -17.66 21.80 27.13
C ILE A 157 -17.04 21.93 25.72
N PRO A 158 -17.74 22.45 24.69
CA PRO A 158 -17.14 22.69 23.38
C PRO A 158 -15.92 23.62 23.41
N ALA A 159 -15.95 24.76 24.10
CA ALA A 159 -14.79 25.66 24.18
C ALA A 159 -13.59 24.99 24.86
N MET A 160 -13.84 24.23 25.95
CA MET A 160 -12.81 23.44 26.62
C MET A 160 -12.18 22.42 25.66
N LEU A 161 -13.00 21.66 24.91
CA LEU A 161 -12.50 20.69 23.94
C LEU A 161 -11.76 21.35 22.76
N ALA A 162 -12.21 22.52 22.31
CA ALA A 162 -11.53 23.28 21.27
C ALA A 162 -10.14 23.74 21.74
N HIS A 163 -10.04 24.23 22.98
CA HIS A 163 -8.75 24.56 23.59
C HIS A 163 -7.84 23.35 23.70
N PHE A 164 -8.33 22.20 24.18
CA PHE A 164 -7.53 20.97 24.24
C PHE A 164 -7.08 20.50 22.86
N ARG A 165 -7.92 20.61 21.83
CA ARG A 165 -7.52 20.28 20.45
C ARG A 165 -6.43 21.21 19.94
N ALA A 166 -6.57 22.52 20.19
CA ALA A 166 -5.54 23.49 19.83
C ALA A 166 -4.23 23.20 20.57
N LEU A 167 -4.30 22.84 21.85
CA LEU A 167 -3.16 22.47 22.67
C LEU A 167 -2.47 21.21 22.11
N VAL A 168 -3.21 20.15 21.80
CA VAL A 168 -2.66 18.93 21.18
C VAL A 168 -2.03 19.26 19.82
N GLY A 169 -2.65 20.12 19.02
CA GLY A 169 -2.07 20.61 17.76
C GLY A 169 -0.76 21.37 17.97
N ALA A 170 -0.71 22.26 18.97
CA ALA A 170 0.50 23.00 19.33
C ALA A 170 1.61 22.07 19.85
N TRP A 171 1.28 21.07 20.67
CA TRP A 171 2.24 20.05 21.11
C TRP A 171 2.83 19.29 19.92
N ALA A 172 2.01 18.88 18.95
CA ALA A 172 2.49 18.21 17.75
C ALA A 172 3.42 19.11 16.92
N ALA A 173 3.10 20.40 16.77
CA ALA A 173 3.96 21.35 16.08
C ALA A 173 5.30 21.55 16.80
N LEU A 174 5.28 21.70 18.13
CA LEU A 174 6.50 21.84 18.94
C LEU A 174 7.40 20.61 18.85
N VAL A 175 6.81 19.40 18.83
CA VAL A 175 7.58 18.16 18.65
C VAL A 175 8.25 18.15 17.28
N GLN A 176 7.55 18.51 16.20
CA GLN A 176 8.14 18.59 14.86
C GLN A 176 9.27 19.63 14.78
N GLU A 177 9.07 20.81 15.38
CA GLU A 177 10.12 21.83 15.43
C GLU A 177 11.34 21.38 16.23
N ALA A 178 11.13 20.65 17.33
CA ALA A 178 12.20 20.07 18.12
C ALA A 178 12.99 19.01 17.32
N GLU A 179 12.31 18.13 16.61
CA GLU A 179 12.93 17.13 15.72
C GLU A 179 13.72 17.81 14.61
N ALA A 180 13.14 18.80 13.92
CA ALA A 180 13.83 19.57 12.89
C ALA A 180 15.05 20.33 13.46
N GLY A 181 14.95 20.85 14.69
CA GLY A 181 16.06 21.45 15.42
C GLY A 181 17.18 20.45 15.71
N GLN A 182 16.84 19.24 16.15
CA GLN A 182 17.80 18.16 16.38
C GLN A 182 18.52 17.74 15.10
N GLU A 183 17.80 17.64 13.97
CA GLU A 183 18.40 17.35 12.67
C GLU A 183 19.39 18.44 12.24
N ARG A 184 19.03 19.72 12.40
CA ARG A 184 19.95 20.84 12.10
C ARG A 184 21.19 20.79 12.98
N LEU A 185 21.06 20.47 14.27
CA LEU A 185 22.19 20.29 15.17
C LEU A 185 23.06 19.09 14.78
N ALA A 186 22.46 17.96 14.40
CA ALA A 186 23.18 16.79 13.92
C ALA A 186 23.96 17.09 12.63
N GLN A 187 23.34 17.79 11.68
CA GLN A 187 24.01 18.26 10.46
C GLN A 187 25.17 19.22 10.77
N GLY A 188 24.97 20.16 11.71
CA GLY A 188 26.02 21.07 12.17
C GLY A 188 27.21 20.32 12.79
N ARG A 189 26.94 19.33 13.65
CA ARG A 189 27.98 18.47 14.26
C ARG A 189 28.72 17.66 13.21
N ALA A 190 28.01 17.06 12.25
CA ALA A 190 28.63 16.31 11.17
C ALA A 190 29.53 17.19 10.29
N ARG A 191 29.11 18.43 10.00
CA ARG A 191 29.95 19.40 9.27
C ARG A 191 31.21 19.75 10.07
N LEU A 192 31.08 20.01 11.37
CA LEU A 192 32.22 20.32 12.23
C LEU A 192 33.21 19.14 12.30
N GLN A 193 32.72 17.91 12.44
CA GLN A 193 33.57 16.71 12.43
C GLN A 193 34.36 16.59 11.12
N ARG A 194 33.71 16.77 9.96
CA ARG A 194 34.40 16.77 8.66
C ARG A 194 35.47 17.84 8.56
N TYR A 195 35.21 19.05 9.05
CA TYR A 195 36.22 20.11 9.09
C TYR A 195 37.39 19.76 10.01
N GLN A 196 37.12 19.16 11.18
CA GLN A 196 38.17 18.72 12.09
C GLN A 196 39.03 17.60 11.49
N GLU A 197 38.40 16.62 10.85
CA GLU A 197 39.09 15.53 10.14
C GLU A 197 39.97 16.08 9.02
N ALA A 198 39.41 16.95 8.16
CA ALA A 198 40.16 17.59 7.08
C ALA A 198 41.36 18.39 7.60
N ALA A 199 41.16 19.25 8.60
CA ALA A 199 42.23 20.04 9.21
C ALA A 199 43.30 19.13 9.86
N SER A 200 42.89 18.06 10.54
CA SER A 200 43.84 17.10 11.11
C SER A 200 44.66 16.38 10.04
N SER A 201 44.05 16.03 8.91
CA SER A 201 44.73 15.42 7.77
C SER A 201 45.74 16.38 7.15
N GLU A 202 45.39 17.66 7.00
CA GLU A 202 46.31 18.70 6.50
C GLU A 202 47.47 18.96 7.48
N LEU A 203 47.20 18.98 8.78
CA LEU A 203 48.25 19.10 9.79
C LEU A 203 49.21 17.91 9.75
N LEU A 204 48.69 16.69 9.54
CA LEU A 204 49.51 15.50 9.39
C LEU A 204 50.33 15.52 8.08
N SER A 205 49.76 15.97 6.96
CA SER A 205 50.49 16.06 5.70
C SER A 205 51.62 17.09 5.78
N THR A 206 51.34 18.29 6.31
CA THR A 206 52.35 19.33 6.51
C THR A 206 53.42 18.93 7.52
N ALA A 207 53.06 18.24 8.60
CA ALA A 207 54.03 17.69 9.56
C ALA A 207 54.95 16.65 8.90
N ASN A 208 54.40 15.78 8.05
CA ASN A 208 55.19 14.81 7.29
C ASN A 208 56.13 15.49 6.29
N GLU A 209 55.67 16.52 5.56
CA GLU A 209 56.52 17.31 4.66
C GLU A 209 57.66 18.01 5.44
N LEU A 210 57.36 18.59 6.59
CA LEU A 210 58.37 19.20 7.47
C LEU A 210 59.40 18.16 7.95
N ALA A 211 58.97 16.96 8.31
CA ALA A 211 59.87 15.88 8.72
C ALA A 211 60.79 15.45 7.56
N GLN A 212 60.26 15.33 6.34
CA GLN A 212 61.05 15.02 5.15
C GLN A 212 62.08 16.11 4.84
N LEU A 213 61.68 17.39 4.85
CA LEU A 213 62.59 18.50 4.63
C LEU A 213 63.69 18.58 5.69
N ARG A 214 63.36 18.32 6.97
CA ARG A 214 64.36 18.24 8.04
C ARG A 214 65.34 17.10 7.82
N ALA A 215 64.87 15.92 7.41
CA ALA A 215 65.74 14.79 7.11
C ALA A 215 66.71 15.10 5.97
N HIS A 216 66.23 15.76 4.90
CA HIS A 216 67.09 16.21 3.79
C HIS A 216 68.13 17.25 4.25
N LEU A 217 67.73 18.19 5.09
CA LEU A 217 68.62 19.22 5.62
C LEU A 217 69.72 18.59 6.49
N GLU A 218 69.37 17.67 7.38
CA GLU A 218 70.35 16.94 8.21
C GLU A 218 71.29 16.07 7.37
N ALA A 219 70.78 15.41 6.32
CA ALA A 219 71.62 14.67 5.37
C ALA A 219 72.63 15.59 4.67
N ALA A 220 72.18 16.74 4.15
CA ALA A 220 73.05 17.72 3.51
C ALA A 220 74.10 18.29 4.48
N ARG A 221 73.70 18.59 5.73
CA ARG A 221 74.63 19.02 6.78
C ARG A 221 75.69 17.96 7.07
N HIS A 222 75.27 16.70 7.14
CA HIS A 222 76.18 15.58 7.36
C HIS A 222 77.22 15.48 6.24
N ASP A 223 76.79 15.60 4.98
CA ASP A 223 77.69 15.59 3.82
C ASP A 223 78.67 16.76 3.83
N VAL A 224 78.21 17.97 4.17
CA VAL A 224 79.08 19.15 4.33
C VAL A 224 80.12 18.93 5.41
N LEU A 225 79.71 18.48 6.61
CA LEU A 225 80.62 18.18 7.71
C LEU A 225 81.68 17.12 7.32
N GLN A 226 81.27 16.07 6.59
CA GLN A 226 82.22 15.09 6.06
C GLN A 226 83.22 15.73 5.08
N GLY A 227 82.74 16.60 4.19
CA GLY A 227 83.56 17.34 3.24
C GLY A 227 84.57 18.26 3.93
N GLU A 228 84.13 19.03 4.92
CA GLU A 228 84.97 19.91 5.74
C GLU A 228 86.05 19.12 6.48
N THR A 229 85.68 17.98 7.08
CA THR A 229 86.64 17.12 7.78
C THR A 229 87.72 16.60 6.83
N ARG A 230 87.33 16.15 5.63
CA ARG A 230 88.29 15.70 4.59
C ARG A 230 89.17 16.86 4.12
N TRP A 231 88.60 18.04 3.92
CA TRP A 231 89.35 19.23 3.51
C TRP A 231 90.37 19.66 4.57
N ALA A 232 89.98 19.69 5.84
CA ALA A 232 90.88 20.00 6.95
C ALA A 232 92.05 19.01 7.03
N LEU A 233 91.81 17.72 6.78
CA LEU A 233 92.87 16.71 6.71
C LEU A 233 93.85 16.99 5.55
N VAL A 234 93.33 17.31 4.36
CA VAL A 234 94.17 17.67 3.20
C VAL A 234 94.99 18.92 3.51
N GLN A 235 94.38 19.95 4.08
CA GLN A 235 95.05 21.19 4.44
C GLN A 235 96.15 20.97 5.48
N SER A 236 95.86 20.21 6.54
CA SER A 236 96.84 19.86 7.57
C SER A 236 98.02 19.07 6.97
N THR A 237 97.73 18.10 6.11
CA THR A 237 98.75 17.31 5.42
C THR A 237 99.60 18.19 4.49
N ALA A 238 98.97 19.12 3.75
CA ALA A 238 99.67 20.07 2.90
C ALA A 238 100.57 21.00 3.72
N ALA A 239 100.08 21.56 4.82
CA ALA A 239 100.87 22.40 5.72
C ALA A 239 102.08 21.65 6.30
N GLN A 240 101.91 20.39 6.71
CA GLN A 240 103.01 19.53 7.16
C GLN A 240 104.05 19.30 6.05
N LYS A 241 103.60 19.01 4.81
CA LYS A 241 104.51 18.84 3.67
C LYS A 241 105.26 20.13 3.31
N THR A 242 104.57 21.28 3.33
CA THR A 242 105.20 22.58 3.09
C THR A 242 106.23 22.91 4.16
N LEU A 243 105.93 22.63 5.43
CA LEU A 243 106.88 22.79 6.53
C LEU A 243 108.12 21.90 6.36
N LEU A 244 107.93 20.61 6.07
CA LEU A 244 109.03 19.68 5.81
C LEU A 244 109.88 20.13 4.61
N LEU A 245 109.25 20.57 3.52
CA LEU A 245 109.96 21.12 2.38
C LEU A 245 110.78 22.35 2.76
N GLY A 246 110.22 23.28 3.53
CA GLY A 246 110.94 24.46 4.04
C GLY A 246 112.12 24.10 4.95
N GLN A 247 111.95 23.09 5.83
CA GLN A 247 113.03 22.57 6.67
C GLN A 247 114.14 21.94 5.84
N ILE A 248 113.81 21.16 4.80
CA ILE A 248 114.78 20.58 3.88
C ILE A 248 115.52 21.69 3.14
N LYS A 249 114.79 22.66 2.55
CA LYS A 249 115.39 23.81 1.86
C LYS A 249 116.38 24.56 2.75
N LEU A 250 115.99 24.84 4.00
CA LEU A 250 116.85 25.54 4.96
C LEU A 250 118.08 24.72 5.36
N ALA A 251 117.92 23.41 5.58
CA ALA A 251 119.04 22.52 5.89
C ALA A 251 120.04 22.44 4.73
N VAL A 252 119.54 22.35 3.48
CA VAL A 252 120.37 22.39 2.27
C VAL A 252 121.10 23.72 2.16
N LEU A 253 120.39 24.84 2.30
CA LEU A 253 120.99 26.17 2.21
C LEU A 253 122.08 26.35 3.28
N ASN A 254 121.83 25.92 4.51
CA ASN A 254 122.83 25.97 5.59
C ASN A 254 124.07 25.12 5.27
N LEU A 255 123.89 23.92 4.71
CA LEU A 255 125.01 23.07 4.28
C LEU A 255 125.79 23.69 3.12
N PHE A 256 125.10 24.23 2.12
CA PHE A 256 125.70 24.94 1.00
C PHE A 256 126.52 26.15 1.48
N GLN A 257 125.96 26.98 2.35
CA GLN A 257 126.67 28.11 2.97
C GLN A 257 127.89 27.67 3.76
N LEU A 258 127.81 26.57 4.51
CA LEU A 258 128.94 26.02 5.25
C LEU A 258 130.08 25.58 4.32
N VAL A 259 129.76 24.83 3.26
CA VAL A 259 130.73 24.32 2.28
C VAL A 259 131.38 25.47 1.52
N THR A 260 130.59 26.42 1.02
CA THR A 260 131.08 27.59 0.28
C THR A 260 131.93 28.52 1.15
N ALA A 261 131.58 28.70 2.43
CA ALA A 261 132.38 29.47 3.39
C ALA A 261 133.72 28.81 3.75
N GLN A 262 133.78 27.47 3.82
CA GLN A 262 135.01 26.75 4.18
C GLN A 262 135.97 26.51 3.01
N LEU A 263 135.44 26.37 1.78
CA LEU A 263 136.21 26.03 0.59
C LEU A 263 136.46 27.24 -0.35
N GLU A 264 136.01 28.44 0.03
CA GLU A 264 136.12 29.70 -0.74
C GLU A 264 135.67 29.55 -2.22
N VAL A 265 134.60 28.77 -2.45
CA VAL A 265 134.06 28.53 -3.80
C VAL A 265 133.20 29.74 -4.23
N PRO A 266 133.43 30.36 -5.42
CA PRO A 266 132.63 31.50 -5.88
C PRO A 266 131.17 31.12 -6.13
N THR A 267 130.23 31.88 -5.58
CA THR A 267 128.79 31.58 -5.60
C THR A 267 128.03 32.43 -6.62
N ASP A 268 127.41 31.79 -7.61
CA ASP A 268 126.34 32.36 -8.47
C ASP A 268 125.15 31.39 -8.54
N VAL A 269 124.68 30.94 -7.36
CA VAL A 269 123.53 30.03 -7.23
C VAL A 269 122.43 30.74 -6.47
N ASP A 270 121.21 30.74 -7.03
CA ASP A 270 120.04 31.38 -6.43
C ASP A 270 119.71 30.74 -5.06
N PRO A 271 119.47 31.55 -4.00
CA PRO A 271 119.04 31.05 -2.70
C PRO A 271 117.75 30.19 -2.72
N GLU A 272 116.89 30.33 -3.74
CA GLU A 272 115.66 29.52 -3.87
C GLU A 272 115.84 28.22 -4.68
N ASP A 273 116.94 28.08 -5.43
CA ASP A 273 117.24 26.88 -6.22
C ASP A 273 117.94 25.81 -5.36
N THR A 274 117.12 24.96 -4.77
CA THR A 274 117.57 23.94 -3.82
C THR A 274 118.32 22.78 -4.51
N GLU A 275 118.00 22.52 -5.78
CA GLU A 275 118.63 21.44 -6.55
C GLU A 275 120.08 21.82 -6.89
N ALA A 276 120.30 23.03 -7.40
CA ALA A 276 121.64 23.54 -7.69
C ALA A 276 122.53 23.66 -6.44
N GLN A 277 121.95 24.02 -5.29
CA GLN A 277 122.66 24.03 -4.00
C GLN A 277 123.12 22.62 -3.58
N LEU A 278 122.25 21.62 -3.70
CA LEU A 278 122.59 20.22 -3.41
C LEU A 278 123.65 19.69 -4.35
N ASP A 279 123.57 19.99 -5.65
CA ASP A 279 124.57 19.57 -6.64
C ASP A 279 125.96 20.13 -6.31
N THR A 280 126.03 21.37 -5.85
CA THR A 280 127.30 22.00 -5.43
C THR A 280 127.84 21.33 -4.17
N VAL A 281 126.99 21.11 -3.16
CA VAL A 281 127.38 20.37 -1.94
C VAL A 281 127.86 18.95 -2.27
N LEU A 282 127.17 18.27 -3.19
CA LEU A 282 127.53 16.93 -3.64
C LEU A 282 128.90 16.93 -4.33
N LEU A 283 129.15 17.87 -5.23
CA LEU A 283 130.43 18.02 -5.92
C LEU A 283 131.57 18.22 -4.91
N CYS A 284 131.39 19.13 -3.94
CA CYS A 284 132.38 19.35 -2.89
C CYS A 284 132.60 18.10 -2.00
N MET A 285 131.54 17.37 -1.66
CA MET A 285 131.70 16.11 -0.90
C MET A 285 132.46 15.04 -1.70
N GLN A 286 132.21 14.94 -3.01
CA GLN A 286 132.93 14.03 -3.90
C GLN A 286 134.39 14.43 -4.04
N ASP A 287 134.68 15.73 -4.21
CA ASP A 287 136.04 16.25 -4.25
C ASP A 287 136.80 15.97 -2.94
N LEU A 288 136.16 16.17 -1.78
CA LEU A 288 136.73 15.83 -0.48
C LEU A 288 136.96 14.32 -0.31
N ALA A 289 136.05 13.47 -0.81
CA ALA A 289 136.23 12.02 -0.79
C ALA A 289 137.37 11.58 -1.73
N ASP A 290 137.51 12.19 -2.89
CA ASP A 290 138.60 11.95 -3.84
C ASP A 290 139.95 12.42 -3.28
N ILE A 291 139.98 13.54 -2.55
CA ILE A 291 141.17 13.99 -1.81
C ILE A 291 141.52 12.99 -0.70
N CYS A 292 140.54 12.56 0.10
CA CYS A 292 140.76 11.59 1.16
C CYS A 292 141.24 10.22 0.64
N THR A 293 140.71 9.75 -0.49
CA THR A 293 141.15 8.49 -1.13
C THR A 293 142.54 8.61 -1.79
N LYS A 294 142.94 9.81 -2.22
CA LYS A 294 144.31 10.11 -2.67
C LYS A 294 145.31 10.24 -1.51
N LEU A 295 144.87 10.67 -0.32
CA LEU A 295 145.70 10.83 0.88
C LEU A 295 145.77 9.56 1.76
N CYS A 296 144.84 8.61 1.62
CA CYS A 296 144.85 7.33 2.33
C CYS A 296 145.30 6.15 1.43
N PRO A 297 146.45 5.50 1.66
CA PRO A 297 146.79 4.23 1.04
C PRO A 297 145.91 3.10 1.58
N ARG A 298 145.44 2.22 0.68
CA ARG A 298 144.66 0.98 0.91
C ARG A 298 144.84 0.32 2.29
N GLN A 299 143.72 0.07 2.97
CA GLN A 299 143.50 -1.20 3.69
C GLN A 299 142.34 -1.97 3.03
N PRO A 300 142.50 -3.27 2.71
CA PRO A 300 141.46 -4.08 2.12
C PRO A 300 140.53 -4.69 3.20
N GLY A 301 139.23 -4.42 3.08
CA GLY A 301 138.18 -5.37 3.46
C GLY A 301 137.33 -5.02 4.68
N LEU A 302 136.22 -4.28 4.47
CA LEU A 302 134.85 -4.77 4.70
C LEU A 302 133.81 -3.70 4.32
N ARG A 303 133.20 -3.96 3.14
CA ARG A 303 131.94 -3.49 2.53
C ARG A 303 131.40 -2.07 2.85
N PRO A 304 131.09 -1.27 1.79
CA PRO A 304 130.36 -0.03 1.96
C PRO A 304 128.91 -0.31 2.41
N PRO A 305 128.31 0.50 3.30
CA PRO A 305 126.87 0.48 3.48
C PRO A 305 126.23 0.88 2.15
N ARG A 306 125.46 -0.06 1.59
CA ARG A 306 124.63 0.16 0.42
C ARG A 306 123.72 1.36 0.68
N PHE A 307 123.79 2.37 -0.17
CA PHE A 307 122.71 3.35 -0.28
C PHE A 307 121.42 2.59 -0.62
N PRO A 308 120.33 2.76 0.14
CA PRO A 308 119.06 2.18 -0.23
C PRO A 308 118.63 2.81 -1.56
N ALA A 309 118.42 1.94 -2.55
CA ALA A 309 117.80 2.27 -3.82
C ALA A 309 116.49 3.02 -3.57
N ALA A 310 116.24 4.04 -4.39
CA ALA A 310 114.98 4.75 -4.46
C ALA A 310 113.83 3.74 -4.44
N THR A 311 113.10 3.71 -3.32
CA THR A 311 111.89 2.91 -3.25
C THR A 311 110.85 3.64 -4.09
N SER A 312 110.72 3.16 -5.31
CA SER A 312 109.62 3.43 -6.23
C SER A 312 108.31 3.53 -5.45
N MET A 313 107.71 4.71 -5.54
CA MET A 313 106.34 5.00 -5.13
C MET A 313 105.41 3.90 -5.64
N ARG A 314 104.86 3.08 -4.73
CA ARG A 314 103.72 2.23 -5.06
C ARG A 314 102.52 3.15 -5.36
N PRO A 315 101.87 3.02 -6.52
CA PRO A 315 100.62 3.74 -6.76
C PRO A 315 99.57 3.25 -5.77
N LEU A 316 99.02 4.16 -4.98
CA LEU A 316 97.77 3.98 -4.25
C LEU A 316 96.70 3.60 -5.27
N ARG A 317 96.31 2.32 -5.28
CA ARG A 317 95.14 1.87 -6.03
C ARG A 317 93.92 2.61 -5.50
N HIS A 318 93.31 3.42 -6.35
CA HIS A 318 91.94 3.87 -6.21
C HIS A 318 91.04 2.66 -5.95
N ARG A 319 90.54 2.51 -4.73
CA ARG A 319 89.37 1.68 -4.45
C ARG A 319 88.15 2.53 -4.82
N ALA A 320 87.74 2.43 -6.08
CA ALA A 320 86.46 2.94 -6.53
C ALA A 320 85.36 2.26 -5.70
N ALA A 321 84.67 3.05 -4.88
CA ALA A 321 83.39 2.66 -4.32
C ALA A 321 82.42 2.50 -5.50
N ARG A 322 81.99 1.26 -5.77
CA ARG A 322 80.85 1.02 -6.64
C ARG A 322 79.62 1.62 -5.96
N VAL A 323 79.11 2.70 -6.56
CA VAL A 323 77.72 3.11 -6.41
C VAL A 323 76.87 1.99 -7.01
N HIS A 324 76.06 1.35 -6.18
CA HIS A 324 74.97 0.50 -6.65
C HIS A 324 73.88 1.43 -7.21
N PRO A 325 73.36 1.18 -8.43
CA PRO A 325 72.19 1.88 -8.91
C PRO A 325 70.97 1.40 -8.13
N SER A 326 70.20 2.37 -7.66
CA SER A 326 68.86 2.22 -7.11
C SER A 326 68.02 1.30 -7.99
N ARG A 327 67.38 0.30 -7.37
CA ARG A 327 66.21 -0.38 -7.89
C ARG A 327 65.06 -0.09 -6.93
N GLU A 328 64.02 0.50 -7.50
CA GLU A 328 62.60 0.53 -7.10
C GLU A 328 62.23 1.08 -5.72
#